data_AF-A0A7C1F335-F1
#
_entry.id   AF-A0A7C1F335-F1
#
_cell.length_a   1.000
_cell.length_b   1.000
_cell.length_c   1.000
_cell.angle_alpha   90.00
_cell.angle_beta   90.00
_cell.angle_gamma   90.00
#
_symmetry.space_group_name_H-M   'P 1'
#
loop_
_entity.id
_entity.type
_entity.pdbx_description
1 polymer ?
#
loop_
_entity_poly.entity_id
_entity_poly.type
_entity_poly.pdbx_seq_one_letter_code
_entity_poly.pdbx_strand_id
1 'polypeptide(L)'
;MPELNLVRPTVAYLKEKLSLTPEEEEIARYGLQMVIYPVAGFATISLAGWLAGCLESALVVALTAGVLRLFSGGAHARSPLTCNILGMVVAPVLGKVAAVTAPFLSLSRLALIIGLGFLVALAIIFRLAPVDSPA
;
A
#
# COMPACT_ATOMS: atom_id res chain seq x y z
N MET A 1 5.12 21.99 -2.54
CA MET A 1 6.09 20.88 -2.48
C MET A 1 5.96 20.08 -3.77
N PRO A 2 7.03 19.61 -4.41
CA PRO A 2 6.91 18.99 -5.72
C PRO A 2 6.14 17.68 -5.57
N GLU A 3 4.86 17.69 -5.95
CA GLU A 3 4.11 16.47 -6.12
C GLU A 3 4.77 15.68 -7.25
N LEU A 4 5.18 14.45 -6.98
CA LEU A 4 5.65 13.53 -8.00
C LEU A 4 4.47 13.22 -8.95
N ASN A 5 4.28 14.08 -9.94
CA ASN A 5 3.06 14.10 -10.73
C ASN A 5 3.25 13.26 -11.98
N LEU A 6 3.47 11.95 -11.77
CA LEU A 6 3.64 10.94 -12.82
C LEU A 6 2.46 10.92 -13.81
N VAL A 7 1.29 11.40 -13.37
CA VAL A 7 0.06 11.41 -14.15
C VAL A 7 -0.09 12.67 -15.01
N ARG A 8 0.67 13.75 -14.76
CA ARG A 8 0.48 15.05 -15.47
C ARG A 8 0.52 14.94 -16.99
N PRO A 9 1.49 14.25 -17.62
CA PRO A 9 1.55 14.14 -19.07
C PRO A 9 0.30 13.46 -19.65
N THR A 10 -0.15 12.39 -18.99
CA THR A 10 -1.35 11.64 -19.40
C THR A 10 -2.62 12.46 -19.22
N VAL A 11 -2.76 13.17 -18.09
CA VAL A 11 -3.91 14.07 -17.85
C VAL A 11 -3.95 15.19 -18.89
N ALA A 12 -2.81 15.82 -19.20
CA ALA A 12 -2.74 16.86 -20.22
C ALA A 12 -3.15 16.36 -21.60
N TYR A 13 -2.68 15.17 -21.98
CA TYR A 13 -3.08 14.51 -23.21
C TYR A 13 -4.59 14.22 -23.26
N LEU A 14 -5.16 13.69 -22.16
CA LEU A 14 -6.60 13.42 -22.07
C LEU A 14 -7.43 14.70 -22.14
N LYS A 15 -6.99 15.76 -21.47
CA LYS A 15 -7.64 17.08 -21.50
C LYS A 15 -7.75 17.62 -22.92
N GLU A 16 -6.64 17.60 -23.68
CA GLU A 16 -6.62 18.07 -25.06
C GLU A 16 -7.49 17.18 -25.96
N LYS A 17 -7.38 15.86 -25.80
CA LYS A 17 -8.03 14.90 -26.71
C LYS A 17 -9.55 14.81 -26.51
N LEU A 18 -10.01 14.98 -25.27
CA LEU A 18 -11.41 14.82 -24.88
C LEU A 18 -12.09 16.16 -24.55
N SER A 19 -11.38 17.29 -24.68
CA SER A 19 -11.88 18.62 -24.34
C SER A 19 -12.45 18.70 -22.92
N LEU A 20 -11.73 18.13 -21.95
CA LEU A 20 -12.20 18.02 -20.56
C LEU A 20 -12.38 19.40 -19.92
N THR A 21 -13.47 19.56 -19.18
CA THR A 21 -13.68 20.66 -18.24
C THR A 21 -12.68 20.60 -17.08
N PRO A 22 -12.49 21.68 -16.31
CA PRO A 22 -11.61 21.66 -15.13
C PRO A 22 -11.98 20.58 -14.11
N GLU A 23 -13.28 20.35 -13.90
CA GLU A 23 -13.80 19.32 -12.98
C GLU A 23 -13.48 17.91 -13.48
N GLU A 24 -13.68 17.65 -14.79
CA GLU A 24 -13.33 16.36 -15.40
C GLU A 24 -11.82 16.12 -15.42
N GLU A 25 -11.00 17.16 -15.57
CA GLU A 25 -9.54 17.07 -15.47
C GLU A 25 -9.11 16.60 -14.07
N GLU A 26 -9.73 17.15 -13.01
CA GLU A 26 -9.47 16.74 -11.63
C GLU A 26 -9.89 15.30 -11.38
N ILE A 27 -11.06 14.89 -11.86
CA ILE A 27 -11.54 13.50 -11.76
C ILE A 27 -10.57 12.56 -12.50
N ALA A 28 -10.15 12.90 -13.73
CA ALA A 28 -9.21 12.11 -14.50
C ALA A 28 -7.84 12.01 -13.81
N ARG A 29 -7.35 13.11 -13.22
CA ARG A 29 -6.12 13.15 -12.44
C ARG A 29 -6.21 12.21 -11.24
N TYR A 30 -7.26 12.33 -10.43
CA TYR A 30 -7.45 11.49 -9.26
C TYR A 30 -7.58 10.01 -9.64
N GLY A 31 -8.38 9.69 -10.65
CA GLY A 31 -8.53 8.34 -11.17
C GLY A 31 -7.20 7.72 -11.63
N LEU A 32 -6.37 8.49 -12.34
CA LEU A 32 -5.03 8.03 -12.73
C LEU A 32 -4.11 7.85 -11.52
N GLN A 33 -4.18 8.72 -10.50
CA GLN A 33 -3.39 8.55 -9.28
C GLN A 33 -3.76 7.26 -8.54
N MET A 34 -5.06 6.93 -8.47
CA MET A 34 -5.56 5.71 -7.85
C MET A 34 -5.10 4.43 -8.55
N VAL A 35 -4.69 4.50 -9.82
CA VAL A 35 -4.16 3.35 -10.58
C VAL A 35 -2.63 3.34 -10.56
N ILE A 36 -2.00 4.46 -10.93
CA ILE A 36 -0.55 4.52 -11.17
C ILE A 36 0.24 4.39 -9.86
N TYR A 37 -0.20 5.03 -8.77
CA TYR A 37 0.57 5.00 -7.53
C TYR A 37 0.56 3.63 -6.84
N PRO A 38 -0.55 2.89 -6.75
CA PRO A 38 -0.52 1.53 -6.24
C PRO A 38 0.33 0.58 -7.09
N VAL A 39 0.29 0.72 -8.43
CA VAL A 39 1.13 -0.09 -9.34
C VAL A 39 2.61 0.20 -9.10
N ALA A 40 3.00 1.48 -8.99
CA ALA A 40 4.37 1.86 -8.64
C ALA A 40 4.77 1.36 -7.24
N GLY A 41 3.85 1.42 -6.28
CA GLY A 41 3.97 0.85 -4.94
C GLY A 41 4.32 -0.63 -4.98
N PHE A 42 3.49 -1.41 -5.67
CA PHE A 42 3.66 -2.84 -5.78
C PHE A 42 4.97 -3.22 -6.51
N ALA A 43 5.32 -2.48 -7.56
CA ALA A 43 6.57 -2.68 -8.30
C ALA A 43 7.81 -2.43 -7.44
N THR A 44 7.83 -1.33 -6.68
CA THR A 44 8.97 -1.00 -5.81
C THR A 44 9.10 -1.95 -4.62
N ILE A 45 7.99 -2.37 -4.01
CA ILE A 45 7.98 -3.41 -2.97
C ILE A 45 8.50 -4.73 -3.54
N SER A 46 8.07 -5.12 -4.74
CA SER A 46 8.54 -6.35 -5.41
C SER A 46 10.04 -6.30 -5.64
N LEU A 47 10.55 -5.20 -6.18
CA LEU A 47 11.99 -5.02 -6.42
C LEU A 47 12.77 -5.11 -5.09
N ALA A 48 12.33 -4.40 -4.05
CA ALA A 48 12.99 -4.42 -2.76
C ALA A 48 12.94 -5.80 -2.07
N GLY A 49 11.81 -6.51 -2.16
CA GLY A 49 11.65 -7.87 -1.66
C GLY A 49 12.54 -8.87 -2.40
N TRP A 50 12.68 -8.72 -3.73
CA TRP A 50 13.60 -9.52 -4.54
C TRP A 50 15.06 -9.27 -4.13
N LEU A 51 15.49 -8.01 -4.02
CA LEU A 51 16.84 -7.64 -3.56
C LEU A 51 17.13 -8.16 -2.14
N ALA A 52 16.14 -8.19 -1.26
CA ALA A 52 16.26 -8.72 0.11
C ALA A 52 16.16 -10.26 0.18
N GLY A 53 15.88 -10.94 -0.93
CA GLY A 53 15.70 -12.41 -0.97
C GLY A 53 14.47 -12.89 -0.18
N CYS A 54 13.40 -12.09 -0.14
CA CYS A 54 12.15 -12.41 0.55
C CYS A 54 10.92 -11.97 -0.27
N LEU A 55 11.00 -12.12 -1.61
CA LEU A 55 9.97 -11.63 -2.53
C LEU A 55 8.58 -12.17 -2.19
N GLU A 56 8.43 -13.49 -2.02
CA GLU A 56 7.14 -14.12 -1.77
C GLU A 56 6.47 -13.59 -0.49
N SER A 57 7.20 -13.54 0.62
CA SER A 57 6.66 -13.04 1.89
C SER A 57 6.41 -11.53 1.85
N ALA A 58 7.23 -10.75 1.14
CA ALA A 58 6.99 -9.33 0.93
C ALA A 58 5.71 -9.07 0.11
N LEU A 59 5.44 -9.88 -0.92
CA LEU A 59 4.22 -9.80 -1.72
C LEU A 59 2.98 -10.15 -0.89
N VAL A 60 3.06 -11.19 -0.05
CA VAL A 60 1.96 -11.54 0.87
C VAL A 60 1.64 -10.38 1.81
N VAL A 61 2.66 -9.73 2.38
CA VAL A 61 2.49 -8.54 3.23
C VAL A 61 1.83 -7.40 2.43
N ALA A 62 2.32 -7.11 1.23
CA ALA A 62 1.80 -6.03 0.39
C ALA A 62 0.33 -6.25 0.01
N LEU A 63 -0.04 -7.46 -0.42
CA LEU A 63 -1.41 -7.83 -0.77
C LEU A 63 -2.34 -7.77 0.44
N THR A 64 -1.90 -8.33 1.58
CA THR A 64 -2.70 -8.30 2.81
C THR A 64 -2.97 -6.87 3.27
N ALA A 65 -1.94 -6.01 3.26
CA ALA A 65 -2.08 -4.60 3.61
C ALA A 65 -2.97 -3.86 2.61
N GLY A 66 -2.84 -4.14 1.31
CA GLY A 66 -3.66 -3.55 0.26
C GLY A 66 -5.14 -3.92 0.40
N VAL A 67 -5.45 -5.20 0.61
CA VAL A 67 -6.83 -5.67 0.83
C VAL A 67 -7.41 -5.05 2.09
N LEU A 68 -6.67 -5.02 3.20
CA LEU A 68 -7.14 -4.42 4.44
C LEU A 68 -7.43 -2.91 4.27
N ARG A 69 -6.62 -2.21 3.46
CA ARG A 69 -6.81 -0.77 3.17
C ARG A 69 -8.08 -0.48 2.38
N LEU A 70 -8.57 -1.41 1.55
CA LEU A 70 -9.84 -1.24 0.83
C LEU A 70 -11.04 -1.13 1.79
N PHE A 71 -10.98 -1.81 2.94
CA PHE A 71 -12.08 -1.85 3.92
C PHE A 71 -11.90 -0.87 5.09
N SER A 72 -10.66 -0.62 5.51
CA SER A 72 -10.38 0.24 6.68
C SER A 72 -10.28 1.73 6.35
N GLY A 73 -10.25 2.09 5.06
CA GLY A 73 -9.84 3.41 4.62
C GLY A 73 -8.37 3.63 4.94
N GLY A 74 -7.97 4.87 5.23
CA GLY A 74 -6.69 5.09 5.87
C GLY A 74 -6.11 6.48 5.70
N ALA A 75 -5.34 6.88 6.72
CA ALA A 75 -4.48 8.04 6.65
C ALA A 75 -3.57 7.95 5.40
N HIS A 76 -3.62 8.98 4.57
CA HIS A 76 -2.63 9.16 3.51
C HIS A 76 -1.38 9.79 4.12
N ALA A 77 -0.22 9.27 3.75
CA ALA A 77 1.03 9.96 4.03
C ALA A 77 1.02 11.32 3.32
N ARG A 78 1.84 12.27 3.82
CA ARG A 78 1.89 13.65 3.31
C ARG A 78 2.14 13.76 1.80
N SER A 79 2.68 12.71 1.16
CA SER A 79 2.78 12.62 -0.30
C SER A 79 2.78 11.17 -0.80
N PRO A 80 2.41 10.92 -2.08
CA PRO A 80 2.51 9.59 -2.70
C PRO A 80 3.91 8.98 -2.63
N LEU A 81 4.95 9.82 -2.76
CA LEU A 81 6.35 9.37 -2.67
C LEU A 81 6.67 8.84 -1.27
N THR A 82 6.24 9.55 -0.22
CA THR A 82 6.48 9.08 1.16
C THR A 82 5.76 7.76 1.44
N CYS A 83 4.52 7.60 0.95
CA CYS A 83 3.79 6.34 1.04
C CYS A 83 4.53 5.21 0.32
N ASN A 84 5.05 5.49 -0.87
CA ASN A 84 5.79 4.52 -1.67
C ASN A 84 7.07 4.05 -0.96
N ILE A 85 7.87 4.98 -0.44
CA ILE A 85 9.10 4.67 0.30
C ILE A 85 8.79 3.86 1.56
N LEU A 86 7.75 4.24 2.31
CA LEU A 86 7.32 3.48 3.48
C LEU A 86 6.94 2.05 3.13
N GLY A 87 6.12 1.86 2.08
CA GLY A 87 5.75 0.52 1.61
C GLY A 87 6.96 -0.30 1.18
N MET A 88 7.84 0.29 0.36
CA MET A 88 9.07 -0.31 -0.16
C MET A 88 10.02 -0.78 0.95
N VAL A 89 10.00 -0.16 2.13
CA VAL A 89 10.81 -0.57 3.28
C VAL A 89 10.06 -1.54 4.19
N VAL A 90 8.85 -1.18 4.62
CA VAL A 90 8.11 -1.92 5.64
C VAL A 90 7.70 -3.31 5.14
N ALA A 91 7.20 -3.44 3.92
CA ALA A 91 6.73 -4.73 3.43
C ALA A 91 7.86 -5.77 3.29
N PRO A 92 9.03 -5.45 2.69
CA PRO A 92 10.17 -6.37 2.68
C PRO A 92 10.76 -6.64 4.07
N VAL A 93 10.80 -5.65 4.98
CA VAL A 93 11.27 -5.89 6.36
C VAL A 93 10.38 -6.91 7.07
N LEU A 94 9.05 -6.73 7.02
CA LEU A 94 8.11 -7.68 7.60
C LEU A 94 8.21 -9.06 6.92
N GLY A 95 8.32 -9.08 5.59
CA GLY A 95 8.52 -10.31 4.82
C GLY A 95 9.81 -11.05 5.20
N LYS A 96 10.91 -10.32 5.43
CA LYS A 96 12.19 -10.89 5.84
C LYS A 96 12.13 -11.42 7.26
N VAL A 97 11.51 -10.69 8.19
CA VAL A 97 11.28 -11.17 9.56
C VAL A 97 10.48 -12.46 9.54
N ALA A 98 9.40 -12.54 8.76
CA ALA A 98 8.62 -13.77 8.63
C ALA A 98 9.48 -14.93 8.07
N ALA A 99 10.23 -14.69 7.00
CA ALA A 99 11.08 -15.72 6.37
C ALA A 99 12.19 -16.24 7.30
N VAL A 100 12.81 -15.36 8.09
CA VAL A 100 13.89 -15.73 9.02
C VAL A 100 13.35 -16.40 10.28
N THR A 101 12.17 -16.01 10.77
CA THR A 101 11.62 -16.56 12.01
C THR A 101 10.84 -17.86 11.81
N ALA A 102 10.28 -18.10 10.61
CA ALA A 102 9.48 -19.28 10.31
C ALA A 102 10.12 -20.63 10.71
N PRO A 103 11.42 -20.89 10.45
CA PRO A 103 12.06 -22.16 10.84
C PRO A 103 12.11 -22.41 12.36
N PHE A 104 12.00 -21.36 13.18
CA PHE A 104 12.09 -21.46 14.64
C PHE A 104 10.72 -21.61 15.32
N LEU A 105 9.64 -21.49 14.56
CA LEU A 105 8.27 -21.54 15.06
C LEU A 105 7.68 -22.94 14.90
N SER A 106 7.25 -23.55 16.01
CA SER A 106 6.39 -24.73 15.94
C SER A 106 4.98 -24.30 15.51
N LEU A 107 4.20 -25.25 14.98
CA LEU A 107 2.81 -25.00 14.60
C LEU A 107 1.98 -24.42 15.76
N SER A 108 2.20 -24.93 16.99
CA SER A 108 1.53 -24.43 18.19
C SER A 108 1.89 -22.96 18.51
N ARG A 109 3.17 -22.59 18.41
CA ARG A 109 3.63 -21.20 18.62
C ARG A 109 3.08 -20.27 17.54
N LEU A 110 3.09 -20.72 16.28
CA LEU A 110 2.54 -19.95 15.17
C LEU A 110 1.04 -19.70 15.34
N ALA A 111 0.27 -20.73 15.71
CA ALA A 111 -1.16 -20.60 15.96
C ALA A 111 -1.47 -19.62 17.10
N LEU A 112 -0.68 -19.64 18.18
CA LEU A 112 -0.81 -18.68 19.29
C LEU A 112 -0.53 -17.24 18.85
N ILE A 113 0.54 -17.02 18.08
CA ILE A 113 0.90 -15.69 17.56
C ILE A 113 -0.20 -15.15 16.64
N ILE A 114 -0.70 -15.97 15.71
CA ILE A 114 -1.78 -15.59 14.80
C ILE A 114 -3.06 -15.31 15.57
N GLY A 115 -3.44 -16.18 16.51
CA GLY A 115 -4.66 -16.02 17.30
C GLY A 115 -4.64 -14.74 18.14
N LEU A 116 -3.55 -14.49 18.88
CA LEU A 116 -3.42 -13.27 19.67
C LEU A 116 -3.34 -12.02 18.77
N GLY A 117 -2.57 -12.08 17.69
CA GLY A 117 -2.46 -11.00 16.72
C GLY A 117 -3.79 -10.65 16.08
N PHE A 118 -4.61 -11.66 15.74
CA PHE A 118 -5.95 -11.47 15.21
C PHE A 118 -6.87 -10.75 16.22
N LEU A 119 -6.88 -11.16 17.49
CA LEU A 119 -7.68 -10.49 18.52
C LEU A 119 -7.28 -9.03 18.72
N VAL A 120 -5.98 -8.75 18.74
CA VAL A 120 -5.46 -7.37 18.83
C VAL A 120 -5.85 -6.56 17.59
N ALA A 121 -5.65 -7.11 16.39
CA ALA A 121 -6.02 -6.45 15.14
C ALA A 121 -7.53 -6.17 15.08
N LEU A 122 -8.37 -7.13 15.48
CA LEU A 122 -9.82 -6.98 15.52
C LEU A 122 -10.24 -5.86 16.48
N ALA A 123 -9.65 -5.81 17.68
CA ALA A 123 -9.93 -4.75 18.65
C ALA A 123 -9.54 -3.35 18.13
N ILE A 124 -8.40 -3.24 17.44
CA ILE A 124 -7.93 -1.99 16.82
C ILE A 124 -8.87 -1.57 15.69
N ILE A 125 -9.17 -2.47 14.77
CA ILE A 125 -10.05 -2.20 13.62
C ILE A 125 -11.44 -1.78 14.09
N PHE A 126 -12.02 -2.48 15.08
CA PHE A 126 -13.34 -2.16 15.61
C PHE A 126 -13.43 -0.76 16.23
N ARG A 127 -12.32 -0.24 16.78
CA ARG A 127 -12.30 1.09 17.42
C ARG A 127 -11.88 2.22 16.50
N LEU A 128 -11.00 1.94 15.53
CA LEU A 128 -10.33 2.98 14.76
C LEU A 128 -10.76 3.03 13.29
N ALA A 129 -11.35 1.97 12.74
CA ALA A 129 -11.80 1.95 11.36
C ALA A 129 -13.33 2.18 11.23
N PRO A 130 -13.79 2.82 10.14
CA PRO A 130 -12.97 3.42 9.09
C PRO A 130 -12.35 4.74 9.55
N VAL A 131 -11.13 5.02 9.07
CA VAL A 131 -10.51 6.35 9.21
C VAL A 131 -10.82 7.14 7.95
N ASP A 132 -11.44 8.30 8.10
CA ASP A 132 -11.70 9.21 6.98
C ASP A 132 -10.39 9.64 6.30
N SER A 133 -10.44 9.80 4.97
CA SER A 133 -9.40 10.54 4.27
C SER A 133 -9.47 11.99 4.76
N PRO A 134 -8.35 12.61 5.20
CA PRO A 134 -8.35 14.06 5.34
C PRO A 134 -8.71 14.63 3.96
N ALA A 135 -9.84 15.35 3.91
CA ALA A 135 -10.30 16.05 2.73
C ALA A 135 -9.29 17.12 2.29
#